data_AF-A0A836MIX9-F1
#
_entry.id   AF-A0A836MIX9-F1
#
_cell.length_a   1.000
_cell.length_b   1.000
_cell.length_c   1.000
_cell.angle_alpha   90.00
_cell.angle_beta   90.00
_cell.angle_gamma   90.00
#
_symmetry.space_group_name_H-M   'P 1'
#
loop_
_entity.id
_entity.type
_entity.pdbx_description
1 polymer ?
#
loop_
_entity_poly.entity_id
_entity_poly.type
_entity_poly.pdbx_seq_one_letter_code
_entity_poly.pdbx_strand_id
1 'polypeptide(L)'
;MRNDVKSGEDKDPIEQVFGYLRRIRNGKATTATGRPIPDSKDVPGFCYVICDLTPSMSDRCKEIHDLTETSDKLGFFGYKKNLNCYIEVISFDRLVNSAKERNRAFFDKLGLPCN
;
A
#
# COMPACT_ATOMS: atom_id res chain seq x y z
N MET A 1 7.73 7.80 -15.34
CA MET A 1 6.68 7.59 -14.32
C MET A 1 5.36 7.31 -15.03
N ARG A 2 4.63 6.27 -14.62
CA ARG A 2 3.38 5.83 -15.26
C ARG A 2 2.22 6.76 -14.85
N ASN A 3 1.53 7.37 -15.81
CA ASN A 3 0.43 8.34 -15.58
C ASN A 3 -0.86 7.99 -16.35
N ASP A 4 -1.13 6.69 -16.57
CA ASP A 4 -2.30 6.18 -17.31
C ASP A 4 -3.20 5.32 -16.43
N VAL A 5 -3.28 5.63 -15.12
CA VAL A 5 -4.04 4.84 -14.14
C VAL A 5 -5.53 4.87 -14.50
N LYS A 6 -6.13 3.69 -14.65
CA LYS A 6 -7.54 3.49 -14.99
C LYS A 6 -8.01 2.14 -14.45
N SER A 7 -9.32 1.87 -14.50
CA SER A 7 -9.90 0.63 -13.94
C SER A 7 -9.31 -0.64 -14.57
N GLY A 8 -9.21 -1.71 -13.77
CA GLY A 8 -8.60 -2.99 -14.09
C GLY A 8 -7.41 -3.30 -13.16
N GLU A 9 -7.26 -4.56 -12.72
CA GLU A 9 -6.12 -4.99 -11.87
C GLU A 9 -4.74 -4.80 -12.55
N ASP A 10 -4.68 -4.69 -13.88
CA ASP A 10 -3.47 -4.38 -14.63
C ASP A 10 -3.19 -2.86 -14.74
N LYS A 11 -4.24 -2.06 -14.52
CA LYS A 11 -4.23 -0.61 -14.72
C LYS A 11 -4.29 0.24 -13.46
N ASP A 12 -4.92 -0.26 -12.42
CA ASP A 12 -5.08 0.39 -11.12
C ASP A 12 -4.36 -0.43 -10.04
N PRO A 13 -3.24 0.09 -9.50
CA PRO A 13 -2.53 -0.57 -8.41
C PRO A 13 -3.39 -0.85 -7.17
N ILE A 14 -4.41 -0.03 -6.90
CA ILE A 14 -5.32 -0.23 -5.76
C ILE A 14 -6.24 -1.42 -6.03
N GLU A 15 -6.83 -1.49 -7.23
CA GLU A 15 -7.66 -2.63 -7.62
C GLU A 15 -6.84 -3.93 -7.64
N GLN A 16 -5.59 -3.86 -8.10
CA GLN A 16 -4.66 -4.99 -8.08
C GLN A 16 -4.45 -5.56 -6.67
N VAL A 17 -4.20 -4.68 -5.68
CA VAL A 17 -4.00 -5.10 -4.29
C VAL A 17 -5.29 -5.66 -3.69
N PHE A 18 -6.45 -5.12 -4.02
CA PHE A 18 -7.73 -5.72 -3.62
C PHE A 18 -7.94 -7.10 -4.24
N GLY A 19 -7.53 -7.31 -5.48
CA GLY A 19 -7.52 -8.62 -6.13
C GLY A 19 -6.61 -9.63 -5.41
N TYR A 20 -5.41 -9.22 -4.97
CA TYR A 20 -4.54 -10.06 -4.16
C TYR A 20 -5.16 -10.40 -2.80
N LEU A 21 -5.71 -9.42 -2.09
CA LEU A 21 -6.36 -9.64 -0.80
C LEU A 21 -7.50 -10.67 -0.91
N ARG A 22 -8.33 -10.58 -1.96
CA ARG A 22 -9.40 -11.56 -2.22
C ARG A 22 -8.87 -12.96 -2.49
N ARG A 23 -7.79 -13.09 -3.28
CA ARG A 23 -7.16 -14.38 -3.58
C ARG A 23 -6.61 -15.06 -2.33
N ILE A 24 -5.94 -14.29 -1.46
CA ILE A 24 -5.40 -14.77 -0.18
C ILE A 24 -6.55 -15.25 0.71
N ARG A 25 -7.58 -14.41 0.91
CA ARG A 25 -8.70 -14.75 1.78
C ARG A 25 -9.49 -15.96 1.31
N ASN A 26 -9.64 -16.16 0.01
CA ASN A 26 -10.36 -17.33 -0.52
C ASN A 26 -9.59 -18.66 -0.34
N GLY A 27 -8.42 -18.66 0.32
CA GLY A 27 -7.63 -19.86 0.58
C GLY A 27 -7.00 -20.48 -0.67
N LYS A 28 -6.93 -19.72 -1.77
CA LYS A 28 -6.39 -20.17 -3.07
C LYS A 28 -4.93 -19.81 -3.28
N ALA A 29 -4.34 -19.05 -2.36
CA ALA A 29 -2.96 -18.61 -2.44
C ALA A 29 -2.02 -19.62 -1.78
N THR A 30 -0.85 -19.80 -2.38
CA THR A 30 0.25 -20.57 -1.80
C THR A 30 1.41 -19.63 -1.50
N THR A 31 2.21 -20.00 -0.49
CA THR A 31 3.50 -19.38 -0.27
C THR A 31 4.44 -19.67 -1.44
N ALA A 32 5.57 -18.97 -1.52
CA ALA A 32 6.63 -19.26 -2.49
C ALA A 32 7.14 -20.72 -2.44
N THR A 33 7.00 -21.38 -1.29
CA THR A 33 7.35 -22.80 -1.08
C THR A 33 6.20 -23.76 -1.34
N GLY A 34 5.05 -23.28 -1.83
CA GLY A 34 3.88 -24.11 -2.15
C GLY A 34 2.96 -24.44 -0.98
N ARG A 35 3.20 -23.89 0.22
CA ARG A 35 2.33 -24.11 1.38
C ARG A 35 1.02 -23.33 1.20
N PRO A 36 -0.16 -23.96 1.31
CA PRO A 36 -1.43 -23.24 1.24
C PRO A 36 -1.57 -22.21 2.37
N ILE A 37 -2.10 -21.04 2.03
CA ILE A 37 -2.51 -20.02 3.02
C ILE A 37 -3.96 -20.33 3.40
N PRO A 38 -4.28 -20.53 4.69
CA PRO A 38 -5.64 -20.79 5.14
C PRO A 38 -6.59 -19.63 4.80
N ASP A 39 -7.90 -19.95 4.67
CA ASP A 39 -8.95 -18.93 4.55
C ASP A 39 -8.89 -17.98 5.76
N SER A 40 -8.95 -16.68 5.48
CA SER A 40 -8.79 -15.61 6.47
C SER A 40 -9.82 -14.49 6.27
N LYS A 41 -11.07 -14.85 5.93
CA LYS A 41 -12.19 -13.91 5.68
C LYS A 41 -12.35 -12.80 6.73
N ASP A 42 -12.24 -13.15 8.01
CA ASP A 42 -12.54 -12.22 9.10
C ASP A 42 -11.33 -11.37 9.53
N VAL A 43 -10.13 -11.69 9.03
CA VAL A 43 -8.90 -10.99 9.41
C VAL A 43 -8.77 -9.67 8.65
N PRO A 44 -8.59 -8.53 9.35
CA PRO A 44 -8.35 -7.25 8.70
C PRO A 44 -7.11 -7.28 7.80
N GLY A 45 -7.27 -6.83 6.56
CA GLY A 45 -6.16 -6.70 5.61
C GLY A 45 -5.43 -5.38 5.81
N PHE A 46 -4.10 -5.40 5.64
CA PHE A 46 -3.28 -4.18 5.54
C PHE A 46 -2.63 -4.17 4.16
N CYS A 47 -3.01 -3.18 3.37
CA CYS A 47 -2.66 -3.06 1.96
C CYS A 47 -1.75 -1.86 1.76
N TYR A 48 -0.57 -2.08 1.22
CA TYR A 48 0.38 -1.01 0.92
C TYR A 48 0.61 -0.94 -0.59
N VAL A 49 0.49 0.27 -1.15
CA VAL A 49 0.81 0.58 -2.54
C VAL A 49 1.95 1.59 -2.52
N ILE A 50 3.13 1.18 -2.99
CA ILE A 50 4.28 2.08 -3.13
C ILE A 50 4.36 2.50 -4.58
N CYS A 51 4.11 3.76 -4.86
CA CYS A 51 4.16 4.29 -6.22
C CYS A 51 4.37 5.81 -6.22
N ASP A 52 4.76 6.32 -7.38
CA ASP A 52 4.82 7.76 -7.55
C ASP A 52 3.39 8.32 -7.69
N LEU A 53 3.10 9.43 -6.99
CA LEU A 53 1.78 10.07 -6.97
C LEU A 53 1.55 10.97 -8.19
N THR A 54 1.38 10.36 -9.36
CA THR A 54 1.00 11.11 -10.57
C THR A 54 -0.38 11.75 -10.43
N PRO A 55 -0.74 12.73 -11.29
CA PRO A 55 -2.10 13.25 -11.35
C PRO A 55 -3.15 12.15 -11.50
N SER A 56 -2.97 11.21 -12.45
CA SER A 56 -3.93 10.11 -12.63
C SER A 56 -4.05 9.22 -11.38
N MET A 57 -2.96 8.96 -10.67
CA MET A 57 -2.98 8.18 -9.43
C MET A 57 -3.68 8.94 -8.30
N SER A 58 -3.38 10.23 -8.15
CA SER A 58 -3.94 11.09 -7.09
C SER A 58 -5.44 11.27 -7.26
N ASP A 59 -5.88 11.52 -8.50
CA ASP A 59 -7.30 11.62 -8.85
C ASP A 59 -8.01 10.29 -8.58
N ARG A 60 -7.39 9.16 -8.92
CA ARG A 60 -7.94 7.82 -8.62
C ARG A 60 -8.08 7.60 -7.11
N CYS A 61 -7.08 8.00 -6.31
CA CYS A 61 -7.11 7.87 -4.86
C CYS A 61 -8.26 8.68 -4.24
N LYS A 62 -8.43 9.94 -4.66
CA LYS A 62 -9.44 10.85 -4.12
C LYS A 62 -10.83 10.53 -4.64
N GLU A 63 -11.01 10.53 -5.96
CA GLU A 63 -12.33 10.54 -6.60
C GLU A 63 -12.96 9.15 -6.71
N ILE A 64 -12.16 8.11 -6.91
CA ILE A 64 -12.66 6.74 -7.12
C ILE A 64 -12.58 5.91 -5.84
N HIS A 65 -11.45 6.03 -5.14
CA HIS A 65 -11.18 5.24 -3.95
C HIS A 65 -11.39 6.02 -2.66
N ASP A 66 -11.90 7.25 -2.66
CA ASP A 66 -12.28 7.99 -1.44
C ASP A 66 -11.23 7.87 -0.32
N LEU A 67 -9.97 8.07 -0.68
CA LEU A 67 -8.84 8.01 0.25
C LEU A 67 -8.50 9.41 0.74
N THR A 68 -8.12 9.51 2.01
CA THR A 68 -7.70 10.75 2.63
C THR A 68 -6.24 11.01 2.35
N GLU A 69 -5.92 12.16 1.76
CA GLU A 69 -4.54 12.61 1.54
C GLU A 69 -3.84 12.87 2.87
N THR A 70 -2.57 12.49 2.98
CA THR A 70 -1.78 12.76 4.18
C THR A 70 -1.34 14.22 4.22
N SER A 71 -1.04 14.74 5.43
CA SER A 71 -0.70 16.16 5.63
C SER A 71 0.55 16.61 4.87
N ASP A 72 1.48 15.70 4.61
CA ASP A 72 2.68 15.91 3.81
C ASP A 72 2.42 15.86 2.29
N LYS A 73 1.21 15.50 1.85
CA LYS A 73 0.80 15.28 0.45
C LYS A 73 1.62 14.21 -0.28
N LEU A 74 2.30 13.36 0.47
CA LEU A 74 3.15 12.29 -0.06
C LEU A 74 2.52 10.90 0.12
N GLY A 75 1.22 10.85 0.42
CA GLY A 75 0.47 9.62 0.47
C GLY A 75 -1.03 9.81 0.65
N PHE A 76 -1.71 8.67 0.67
CA PHE A 76 -3.14 8.54 0.90
C PHE A 76 -3.42 7.38 1.84
N PHE A 77 -4.45 7.50 2.64
CA PHE A 77 -4.87 6.46 3.57
C PHE A 77 -6.39 6.32 3.60
N GLY A 78 -6.88 5.10 3.81
CA GLY A 78 -8.29 4.87 4.04
C GLY A 78 -8.61 3.47 4.56
N TYR A 79 -9.83 3.32 5.09
CA TYR A 79 -10.38 2.03 5.49
C TYR A 79 -11.52 1.63 4.56
N LYS A 80 -11.41 0.44 3.96
CA LYS A 80 -12.43 -0.15 3.09
C LYS A 80 -13.27 -1.14 3.87
N LYS A 81 -14.40 -0.67 4.41
CA LYS A 81 -15.34 -1.49 5.19
C LYS A 81 -15.78 -2.76 4.45
N ASN A 82 -16.10 -2.66 3.17
CA ASN A 82 -16.56 -3.79 2.34
C ASN A 82 -15.48 -4.87 2.14
N LEU A 83 -14.22 -4.48 2.27
CA LEU A 83 -13.07 -5.39 2.16
C LEU A 83 -12.42 -5.61 3.53
N ASN A 84 -12.97 -5.13 4.64
CA ASN A 84 -12.35 -5.19 5.96
C ASN A 84 -10.82 -4.97 5.87
N CYS A 85 -10.38 -3.88 5.24
CA CYS A 85 -8.95 -3.63 5.04
C CYS A 85 -8.60 -2.15 5.13
N TYR A 86 -7.41 -1.89 5.66
CA TYR A 86 -6.74 -0.61 5.61
C TYR A 86 -5.89 -0.56 4.36
N ILE A 87 -5.92 0.56 3.65
CA ILE A 87 -5.06 0.81 2.50
C ILE A 87 -4.26 2.08 2.72
N GLU A 88 -2.96 2.00 2.43
CA GLU A 88 -2.06 3.13 2.38
C GLU A 88 -1.36 3.16 1.01
N VAL A 89 -1.49 4.29 0.32
CA VAL A 89 -0.72 4.61 -0.88
C VAL A 89 0.38 5.56 -0.44
N ILE A 90 1.64 5.21 -0.69
CA ILE A 90 2.80 5.94 -0.18
C ILE A 90 3.79 6.21 -1.31
N SER A 91 4.29 7.46 -1.39
CA SER A 91 5.40 7.76 -2.29
C SER A 91 6.69 7.10 -1.79
N PHE A 92 7.57 6.76 -2.73
CA PHE A 92 8.87 6.18 -2.35
C PHE A 92 9.67 7.12 -1.43
N ASP A 93 9.64 8.43 -1.70
CA ASP A 93 10.33 9.44 -0.87
C ASP A 93 9.81 9.45 0.57
N ARG A 94 8.49 9.39 0.76
CA ARG A 94 7.88 9.35 2.10
C ARG A 94 8.25 8.09 2.86
N LEU A 95 8.28 6.95 2.16
CA LEU A 95 8.70 5.68 2.75
C LEU A 95 10.13 5.75 3.28
N VAL A 96 11.06 6.25 2.45
CA VAL A 96 12.48 6.38 2.82
C VAL A 96 12.66 7.39 3.95
N ASN A 97 12.03 8.56 3.87
CA ASN A 97 12.12 9.59 4.92
C ASN A 97 11.58 9.07 6.25
N SER A 98 10.39 8.45 6.24
CA SER A 98 9.79 7.86 7.44
C SER A 98 10.68 6.78 8.06
N ALA A 99 11.32 5.95 7.22
CA ALA A 99 12.23 4.91 7.69
C ALA A 99 13.51 5.50 8.32
N LYS A 100 14.07 6.55 7.72
CA LYS A 100 15.24 7.27 8.26
C LYS A 100 14.93 7.92 9.61
N GLU A 101 13.80 8.61 9.70
CA GLU A 101 13.39 9.31 10.92
C GLU A 101 13.08 8.35 12.06
N ARG A 102 12.30 7.28 11.81
CA ARG A 102 11.94 6.29 12.84
C ARG A 102 13.13 5.53 13.39
N ASN A 103 14.14 5.28 12.56
CA ASN A 103 15.33 4.51 12.94
C ASN A 103 16.52 5.40 13.32
N ARG A 104 16.37 6.73 13.36
CA ARG A 104 17.46 7.66 13.67
C ARG A 104 18.18 7.30 14.96
N ALA A 105 17.43 7.12 16.04
CA ALA A 105 18.00 6.76 17.34
C ALA A 105 18.80 5.46 17.31
N PHE A 106 18.40 4.49 16.48
CA PHE A 106 19.12 3.23 16.31
C PHE A 106 20.40 3.42 15.50
N PHE A 107 20.35 4.17 14.40
CA PHE A 107 21.52 4.47 13.59
C PHE A 107 22.57 5.26 14.35
N ASP A 108 22.15 6.23 15.17
CA ASP A 108 23.03 7.02 16.03
C ASP A 108 23.73 6.11 17.07
N LYS A 109 23.01 5.14 17.63
CA LYS A 109 23.59 4.16 18.57
C LYS A 109 24.58 3.21 17.92
N LEU A 110 24.37 2.84 16.65
CA LEU A 110 25.27 1.95 15.91
C LEU A 110 26.42 2.68 15.22
N GLY A 111 26.45 4.02 15.24
CA GLY A 111 27.45 4.81 14.52
C GLY A 111 27.34 4.70 12.99
N LEU A 112 26.14 4.42 12.47
CA LEU A 112 25.91 4.32 11.03
C LEU A 112 25.67 5.70 10.42
N PRO A 113 26.21 5.98 9.21
CA PRO A 113 25.99 7.25 8.55
C PRO A 113 24.50 7.43 8.20
N CYS A 114 24.04 8.65 8.40
CA CYS A 114 22.65 9.01 8.58
C CYS A 114 22.20 10.05 7.53
N ASN A 115 22.76 9.99 6.32
CA ASN A 115 22.49 10.91 5.20
C ASN A 115 21.20 10.55 4.47
#